data_AF-A0A349X3F1-F1
#
_entry.id   AF-A0A349X3F1-F1
#
_cell.length_a   1.000
_cell.length_b   1.000
_cell.length_c   1.000
_cell.angle_alpha   90.00
_cell.angle_beta   90.00
_cell.angle_gamma   90.00
#
_symmetry.space_group_name_H-M   'P 1'
#
loop_
_entity.id
_entity.type
_entity.pdbx_description
1 polymer ?
#
loop_
_entity_poly.entity_id
_entity_poly.type
_entity_poly.pdbx_seq_one_letter_code
_entity_poly.pdbx_strand_id
1 'polypeptide(L)'
;MTLPINSSEKASNLLGVASKWSKAGPVALATLVYIDGNAPYPIGAQMLVAPDGRFEGQITGGCAERAIADHAIEAISSGQNVIHRYGLDSPFFDIQLPCGSGIDVYFDVCISQQDFAMMEHQINERKTLSYSVLTKIGEFTKTFTPQPLLVIAGQGPIVIELARCSQLIGFDTLILAQNEATQVLCNQHSLESTLMSGDEFLQLPQDEFIGIVSLFHEHDFEVPLFRHTLSGNYFYFGALGSRRTHAARLASLLEAGVAPERLNRI
;
A
#
# COMPACT_ATOMS: atom_id res chain seq x y z
N MET A 1 3.95 -20.85 2.26
CA MET A 1 3.37 -19.71 1.54
C MET A 1 3.44 -18.53 2.48
N THR A 2 4.59 -17.85 2.51
CA THR A 2 4.85 -16.71 3.37
C THR A 2 4.10 -15.51 2.81
N LEU A 3 3.12 -15.00 3.56
CA LEU A 3 2.49 -13.72 3.25
C LEU A 3 3.59 -12.65 3.21
N PRO A 4 3.68 -11.82 2.15
CA PRO A 4 4.61 -10.71 2.15
C PRO A 4 4.25 -9.79 3.31
N ILE A 5 5.14 -9.69 4.29
CA ILE A 5 5.02 -8.71 5.37
C ILE A 5 5.19 -7.35 4.68
N ASN A 6 4.12 -6.57 4.60
CA ASN A 6 4.16 -5.24 4.02
C ASN A 6 4.78 -4.32 5.09
N SER A 7 6.06 -3.98 4.94
CA SER A 7 6.65 -2.88 5.70
C SER A 7 5.92 -1.60 5.33
N SER A 8 5.53 -0.81 6.32
CA SER A 8 4.56 0.31 6.24
C SER A 8 5.03 1.54 5.44
N GLU A 9 5.93 1.38 4.48
CA GLU A 9 6.19 2.42 3.50
C GLU A 9 5.13 2.34 2.41
N LYS A 10 4.30 3.38 2.31
CA LYS A 10 3.38 3.51 1.19
C LYS A 10 4.22 3.48 -0.10
N ALA A 11 4.02 2.46 -0.94
CA ALA A 11 4.72 2.31 -2.22
C ALA A 11 4.61 3.58 -3.09
N SER A 12 3.49 4.31 -2.97
CA SER A 12 3.26 5.60 -3.63
C SER A 12 4.21 6.70 -3.18
N ASN A 13 4.70 6.68 -1.93
CA ASN A 13 5.61 7.70 -1.43
C ASN A 13 7.02 7.54 -2.03
N LEU A 14 7.58 6.33 -2.00
CA LEU A 14 8.96 6.10 -2.48
C LEU A 14 9.10 6.34 -3.99
N LEU A 15 8.15 5.87 -4.80
CA LEU A 15 8.16 6.07 -6.26
C LEU A 15 7.93 7.55 -6.63
N GLY A 16 7.08 8.27 -5.89
CA GLY A 16 6.91 9.71 -6.08
C GLY A 16 8.17 10.50 -5.74
N VAL A 17 8.86 10.14 -4.64
CA VAL A 17 10.17 10.73 -4.30
C VAL A 17 11.21 10.40 -5.36
N ALA A 18 11.24 9.17 -5.89
CA ALA A 18 12.15 8.75 -6.95
C ALA A 18 11.92 9.51 -8.26
N SER A 19 10.66 9.64 -8.69
CA SER A 19 10.26 10.46 -9.85
C SER A 19 10.66 11.93 -9.69
N LYS A 20 10.55 12.48 -8.47
CA LYS A 20 10.99 13.84 -8.17
C LYS A 20 12.51 13.98 -8.17
N TRP A 21 13.24 13.10 -7.49
CA TRP A 21 14.69 13.21 -7.33
C TRP A 21 15.44 12.90 -8.63
N SER A 22 14.97 11.92 -9.41
CA SER A 22 15.56 11.56 -10.71
C SER A 22 15.59 12.71 -11.72
N LYS A 23 14.72 13.73 -11.57
CA LYS A 23 14.76 14.96 -12.38
C LYS A 23 16.00 15.82 -12.15
N ALA A 24 16.62 15.70 -10.97
CA ALA A 24 17.80 16.48 -10.58
C ALA A 24 19.12 15.72 -10.87
N GLY A 25 19.06 14.44 -11.17
CA GLY A 25 20.23 13.60 -11.43
C GLY A 25 19.95 12.11 -11.17
N PRO A 26 20.91 11.23 -11.46
CA PRO A 26 20.77 9.80 -11.20
C PRO A 26 20.57 9.52 -9.70
N VAL A 27 19.74 8.53 -9.40
CA VAL A 27 19.46 8.06 -8.04
C VAL A 27 19.67 6.55 -8.00
N ALA A 28 19.95 6.00 -6.83
CA ALA A 28 20.03 4.56 -6.61
C ALA A 28 18.77 4.07 -5.92
N LEU A 29 18.14 3.02 -6.45
CA LEU A 29 17.14 2.23 -5.73
C LEU A 29 17.83 1.03 -5.10
N ALA A 30 18.18 1.15 -3.82
CA ALA A 30 18.72 0.06 -3.03
C ALA A 30 17.58 -0.87 -2.59
N THR A 31 17.72 -2.18 -2.81
CA THR A 31 16.69 -3.18 -2.50
C THR A 31 17.30 -4.36 -1.74
N LEU A 32 16.70 -4.73 -0.62
CA LEU A 32 17.05 -5.94 0.13
C LEU A 32 16.62 -7.18 -0.66
N VAL A 33 17.55 -7.94 -1.22
CA VAL A 33 17.24 -9.08 -2.09
C VAL A 33 17.47 -10.43 -1.43
N TYR A 34 18.28 -10.48 -0.36
CA TYR A 34 18.55 -11.70 0.38
C TYR A 34 18.82 -11.43 1.86
N ILE A 35 18.41 -12.37 2.72
CA ILE A 35 18.64 -12.34 4.17
C ILE A 35 19.21 -13.70 4.58
N ASP A 36 20.30 -13.65 5.34
CA ASP A 36 20.94 -14.76 6.02
C ASP A 36 20.77 -14.60 7.53
N GLY A 37 19.79 -15.30 8.10
CA GLY A 37 19.34 -15.13 9.48
C GLY A 37 18.07 -14.27 9.59
N ASN A 38 18.06 -13.32 10.54
CA ASN A 38 16.91 -12.45 10.80
C ASN A 38 17.22 -11.00 10.46
N ALA A 39 16.28 -10.31 9.82
CA ALA A 39 16.31 -8.87 9.60
C ALA A 39 14.98 -8.23 10.04
N PRO A 40 15.00 -6.95 10.47
CA PRO A 40 13.78 -6.26 10.88
C PRO A 40 12.82 -5.98 9.71
N TYR A 41 13.37 -5.87 8.49
CA TYR A 41 12.60 -5.68 7.27
C TYR A 41 12.66 -6.91 6.36
N PRO A 42 11.59 -7.18 5.59
CA PRO A 42 11.53 -8.32 4.70
C PRO A 42 12.30 -8.08 3.39
N ILE A 43 12.59 -9.17 2.68
CA ILE A 43 13.06 -9.11 1.29
C ILE A 43 12.12 -8.23 0.46
N GLY A 44 12.70 -7.32 -0.30
CA GLY A 44 12.02 -6.30 -1.08
C GLY A 44 11.76 -4.99 -0.33
N ALA A 45 12.29 -4.81 0.88
CA ALA A 45 12.45 -3.49 1.48
C ALA A 45 13.41 -2.63 0.65
N GLN A 46 13.11 -1.34 0.52
CA GLN A 46 13.80 -0.45 -0.41
C GLN A 46 14.22 0.84 0.25
N MET A 47 15.30 1.42 -0.28
CA MET A 47 15.81 2.72 0.10
C MET A 47 16.26 3.44 -1.16
N LEU A 48 15.73 4.64 -1.40
CA LEU A 48 16.14 5.50 -2.49
C LEU A 48 17.26 6.43 -2.01
N VAL A 49 18.35 6.52 -2.75
CA VAL A 49 19.51 7.36 -2.39
C VAL A 49 19.82 8.33 -3.52
N ALA A 50 20.03 9.60 -3.18
CA ALA A 50 20.49 10.61 -4.12
C ALA A 50 22.02 10.83 -4.03
N PRO A 51 22.64 11.48 -5.04
CA PRO A 51 24.09 11.68 -5.07
C PRO A 51 24.66 12.54 -3.94
N ASP A 52 23.82 13.35 -3.29
CA ASP A 52 24.19 14.17 -2.12
C ASP A 52 24.12 13.38 -0.79
N GLY A 53 23.81 12.09 -0.85
CA GLY A 53 23.74 11.18 0.30
C GLY A 53 22.48 11.27 1.13
N ARG A 54 21.49 12.08 0.72
CA ARG A 54 20.14 11.98 1.30
C ARG A 54 19.48 10.69 0.83
N PHE A 55 18.65 10.09 1.69
CA PHE A 55 17.92 8.88 1.37
C PHE A 55 16.50 8.90 1.95
N GLU A 56 15.60 8.13 1.32
CA GLU A 56 14.23 7.85 1.76
C GLU A 56 14.04 6.33 1.79
N GLY A 57 13.37 5.81 2.81
CA GLY A 57 13.18 4.37 3.02
C GLY A 57 14.19 3.70 3.93
N GLN A 58 13.94 2.42 4.22
CA GLN A 58 14.70 1.66 5.21
C GLN A 58 14.90 0.20 4.79
N ILE A 59 16.05 -0.36 5.19
CA ILE A 59 16.45 -1.75 4.91
C ILE A 59 16.80 -2.51 6.19
N THR A 60 17.42 -1.87 7.18
CA THR A 60 17.94 -2.52 8.40
C THR A 60 17.40 -1.93 9.71
N GLY A 61 16.60 -0.87 9.65
CA GLY A 61 16.03 -0.22 10.84
C GLY A 61 17.00 0.68 11.60
N GLY A 62 18.06 1.16 10.93
CA GLY A 62 19.00 2.16 11.45
C GLY A 62 20.45 1.68 11.59
N CYS A 63 20.72 0.39 11.40
CA CYS A 63 22.04 -0.19 11.68
C CYS A 63 23.06 0.04 10.57
N ALA A 64 22.62 0.07 9.30
CA ALA A 64 23.51 0.12 8.14
C ALA A 64 23.08 1.11 7.05
N GLU A 65 21.99 1.86 7.23
CA GLU A 65 21.43 2.77 6.22
C GLU A 65 22.46 3.78 5.71
N ARG A 66 23.30 4.32 6.61
CA ARG A 66 24.33 5.27 6.20
C ARG A 66 25.39 4.63 5.30
N ALA A 67 25.86 3.44 5.67
CA ALA A 67 26.84 2.71 4.86
C ALA A 67 26.25 2.27 3.51
N ILE A 68 24.99 1.83 3.51
CA ILE A 68 24.25 1.53 2.28
C ILE A 68 24.14 2.79 1.41
N ALA A 69 23.87 3.96 2.00
CA ALA A 69 23.80 5.22 1.26
C ALA A 69 25.17 5.62 0.67
N ASP A 70 26.26 5.44 1.42
CA ASP A 70 27.61 5.74 0.93
C ASP A 70 27.98 4.82 -0.25
N HIS A 71 27.72 3.51 -0.17
CA HIS A 71 27.92 2.60 -1.32
C HIS A 71 26.94 2.86 -2.48
N ALA A 72 25.74 3.36 -2.21
CA ALA A 72 24.83 3.80 -3.27
C ALA A 72 25.39 4.98 -4.06
N ILE A 73 26.06 5.94 -3.40
CA ILE A 73 26.76 7.05 -4.06
C ILE A 73 27.88 6.53 -4.96
N GLU A 74 28.63 5.53 -4.51
CA GLU A 74 29.66 4.87 -5.32
C GLU A 74 29.04 4.18 -6.55
N ALA A 75 27.93 3.45 -6.37
CA ALA A 75 27.20 2.84 -7.47
C ALA A 75 26.72 3.89 -8.49
N ILE A 76 26.13 5.00 -8.03
CA ILE A 76 25.70 6.11 -8.89
C ILE A 76 26.88 6.67 -9.68
N SER A 77 28.01 6.89 -9.03
CA SER A 77 29.22 7.44 -9.65
C SER A 77 29.80 6.50 -10.71
N SER A 78 29.69 5.19 -10.51
CA SER A 78 30.11 4.17 -11.48
C SER A 78 29.13 3.99 -12.65
N GLY A 79 27.86 4.35 -12.47
CA GLY A 79 26.78 4.08 -13.41
C GLY A 79 26.47 2.59 -13.60
N GLN A 80 26.90 1.74 -12.66
CA GLN A 80 26.72 0.29 -12.74
C GLN A 80 25.90 -0.24 -11.56
N ASN A 81 24.98 -1.15 -11.88
CA ASN A 81 24.22 -1.87 -10.87
C ASN A 81 25.13 -2.87 -10.14
N VAL A 82 25.04 -2.90 -8.81
CA VAL A 82 25.91 -3.71 -7.94
C VAL A 82 25.12 -4.39 -6.83
N ILE A 83 25.71 -5.44 -6.24
CA ILE A 83 25.19 -6.08 -5.03
C ILE A 83 26.30 -6.05 -3.99
N HIS A 84 25.94 -5.59 -2.80
CA HIS A 84 26.83 -5.64 -1.64
C HIS A 84 26.22 -6.48 -0.53
N ARG A 85 27.08 -7.29 0.09
CA ARG A 85 26.78 -8.05 1.30
C ARG A 85 27.20 -7.26 2.52
N TYR A 86 26.36 -7.22 3.55
CA TYR A 86 26.60 -6.56 4.83
C TYR A 86 26.38 -7.52 5.99
N GLY A 87 27.07 -7.28 7.12
CA GLY A 87 26.98 -8.13 8.31
C GLY A 87 27.77 -9.43 8.15
N LEU A 88 27.11 -10.57 8.37
CA LEU A 88 27.75 -11.89 8.29
C LEU A 88 28.41 -12.11 6.92
N ASP A 89 29.67 -12.58 6.92
CA ASP A 89 30.50 -12.79 5.71
C ASP A 89 30.65 -11.57 4.79
N SER A 90 30.40 -10.36 5.32
CA SER A 90 30.62 -9.11 4.62
C SER A 90 32.11 -8.87 4.36
N PRO A 91 32.51 -8.40 3.17
CA PRO A 91 33.87 -7.91 2.94
C PRO A 91 34.18 -6.61 3.70
N PHE A 92 33.14 -5.90 4.18
CA PHE A 92 33.26 -4.68 4.97
C PHE A 92 33.27 -5.03 6.46
N PHE A 93 34.47 -5.11 7.04
CA PHE A 93 34.68 -5.55 8.42
C PHE A 93 34.13 -4.56 9.47
N ASP A 94 33.98 -3.30 9.09
CA ASP A 94 33.53 -2.16 9.88
C ASP A 94 32.01 -1.99 9.86
N ILE A 95 31.29 -2.65 8.95
CA ILE A 95 29.83 -2.60 8.86
C ILE A 95 29.24 -3.90 9.42
N GLN A 96 28.96 -3.88 10.73
CA GLN A 96 28.42 -5.02 11.45
C GLN A 96 26.94 -4.82 11.78
N LEU A 97 26.15 -5.88 11.56
CA LEU A 97 24.74 -5.90 11.96
C LEU A 97 24.63 -6.44 13.40
N PRO A 98 24.02 -5.71 14.35
CA PRO A 98 23.92 -6.14 15.75
C PRO A 98 23.21 -7.48 15.97
N CYS A 99 22.31 -7.87 15.05
CA CYS A 99 21.63 -9.16 15.06
C CYS A 99 22.51 -10.33 14.60
N GLY A 100 23.72 -10.07 14.09
CA GLY A 100 24.63 -11.09 13.57
C GLY A 100 24.22 -11.70 12.22
N SER A 101 23.18 -11.16 11.57
CA SER A 101 22.72 -11.63 10.25
C SER A 101 23.61 -11.13 9.11
N GLY A 102 23.47 -11.76 7.94
CA GLY A 102 23.94 -11.25 6.66
C GLY A 102 22.78 -10.74 5.81
N ILE A 103 23.00 -9.68 5.03
CA ILE A 103 22.03 -9.21 4.04
C ILE A 103 22.72 -8.88 2.73
N ASP A 104 22.03 -9.12 1.61
CA ASP A 104 22.49 -8.66 0.30
C ASP A 104 21.56 -7.54 -0.20
N VAL A 105 22.16 -6.41 -0.54
CA VAL A 105 21.45 -5.23 -1.07
C VAL A 105 21.88 -5.00 -2.51
N TYR A 106 20.89 -5.00 -3.41
CA TYR A 106 21.06 -4.66 -4.81
C TYR A 106 20.84 -3.17 -5.03
N PHE A 107 21.73 -2.51 -5.76
CA PHE A 107 21.65 -1.09 -6.09
C PHE A 107 21.35 -0.96 -7.58
N ASP A 108 20.15 -0.46 -7.90
CA ASP A 108 19.81 -0.10 -9.28
C ASP A 108 20.01 1.39 -9.51
N VAL A 109 20.93 1.72 -10.39
CA VAL A 109 21.27 3.09 -10.81
C VAL A 109 20.95 3.32 -12.30
N CYS A 110 20.38 2.32 -12.97
CA CYS A 110 20.05 2.37 -14.38
C CYS A 110 18.57 2.67 -14.66
N ILE A 111 17.73 2.76 -13.62
CA ILE A 111 16.32 3.16 -13.78
C ILE A 111 16.27 4.61 -14.28
N SER A 112 15.67 4.82 -15.45
CA SER A 112 15.58 6.15 -16.04
C SER A 112 14.56 7.02 -15.32
N GLN A 113 14.70 8.34 -15.49
CA GLN A 113 13.70 9.30 -15.01
C GLN A 113 12.31 9.05 -15.63
N GLN A 114 12.24 8.57 -16.89
CA GLN A 114 10.97 8.22 -17.52
C GLN A 114 10.36 6.98 -16.90
N ASP A 115 11.17 5.97 -16.55
CA ASP A 115 10.68 4.74 -15.92
C ASP A 115 10.14 5.02 -14.51
N PHE A 116 10.82 5.83 -13.71
CA PHE A 116 10.28 6.25 -12.40
C PHE A 116 8.95 7.00 -12.53
N ALA A 117 8.85 7.92 -13.49
CA ALA A 117 7.60 8.64 -13.74
C ALA A 117 6.47 7.72 -14.21
N MET A 118 6.78 6.71 -15.04
CA MET A 118 5.82 5.70 -15.48
C MET A 118 5.36 4.84 -14.31
N MET A 119 6.28 4.37 -13.46
CA MET A 119 5.95 3.56 -12.28
C MET A 119 5.07 4.34 -11.30
N GLU A 120 5.43 5.59 -10.99
CA GLU A 120 4.63 6.49 -10.17
C GLU A 120 3.22 6.66 -10.75
N HIS A 121 3.12 6.97 -12.05
CA HIS A 121 1.83 7.16 -12.72
C HIS A 121 0.96 5.89 -12.64
N GLN A 122 1.53 4.70 -12.88
CA GLN A 122 0.77 3.45 -12.80
C GLN A 122 0.21 3.18 -11.39
N ILE A 123 1.00 3.44 -10.35
CA ILE A 123 0.55 3.26 -8.96
C ILE A 123 -0.53 4.28 -8.59
N ASN A 124 -0.40 5.52 -9.04
CA ASN A 124 -1.42 6.56 -8.84
C ASN A 124 -2.73 6.23 -9.58
N GLU A 125 -2.64 5.61 -10.75
CA GLU A 125 -3.77 5.03 -11.48
C GLU A 125 -4.26 3.68 -10.89
N ARG A 126 -3.79 3.33 -9.69
CA ARG A 126 -4.16 2.14 -8.93
C ARG A 126 -3.96 0.83 -9.71
N LYS A 127 -2.87 0.75 -10.48
CA LYS A 127 -2.44 -0.46 -11.20
C LYS A 127 -1.27 -1.12 -10.51
N THR A 128 -1.36 -2.43 -10.33
CA THR A 128 -0.24 -3.26 -9.90
C THR A 128 0.85 -3.26 -10.98
N LEU A 129 2.10 -3.06 -10.60
CA LEU A 129 3.25 -3.19 -11.48
C LEU A 129 4.33 -4.05 -10.84
N SER A 130 5.15 -4.68 -11.67
CA SER A 130 6.29 -5.46 -11.22
C SER A 130 7.58 -4.93 -11.81
N TYR A 131 8.60 -4.84 -10.96
CA TYR A 131 9.96 -4.49 -11.29
C TYR A 131 10.81 -5.75 -11.08
N SER A 132 11.37 -6.29 -12.17
CA SER A 132 12.21 -7.48 -12.13
C SER A 132 13.63 -7.14 -12.54
N VAL A 133 14.60 -7.72 -11.84
CA VAL A 133 16.02 -7.61 -12.15
C VAL A 133 16.70 -8.96 -12.05
N LEU A 134 17.61 -9.23 -12.99
CA LEU A 134 18.48 -10.39 -12.93
C LEU A 134 19.70 -10.06 -12.08
N THR A 135 19.87 -10.78 -10.99
CA THR A 135 21.00 -10.64 -10.08
C THR A 135 21.96 -11.82 -10.21
N LYS A 136 23.15 -11.73 -9.61
CA LYS A 136 24.09 -12.86 -9.55
C LYS A 136 23.54 -14.07 -8.77
N ILE A 137 22.52 -13.87 -7.94
CA ILE A 137 21.88 -14.92 -7.11
C ILE A 137 20.53 -15.39 -7.68
N GLY A 138 20.08 -14.85 -8.82
CA GLY A 138 18.82 -15.21 -9.47
C GLY A 138 17.98 -14.01 -9.90
N GLU A 139 16.79 -14.26 -10.42
CA GLU A 139 15.82 -13.19 -10.69
C GLU A 139 15.18 -12.72 -9.38
N PHE A 140 15.15 -11.41 -9.17
CA PHE A 140 14.39 -10.77 -8.10
C PHE A 140 13.26 -9.95 -8.71
N THR A 141 12.05 -10.14 -8.20
CA THR A 141 10.86 -9.38 -8.62
C THR A 141 10.23 -8.69 -7.42
N LYS A 142 10.10 -7.35 -7.51
CA LYS A 142 9.30 -6.55 -6.59
C LYS A 142 7.99 -6.18 -7.27
N THR A 143 6.89 -6.52 -6.62
CA THR A 143 5.57 -6.02 -7.02
C THR A 143 5.21 -4.80 -6.19
N PHE A 144 4.84 -3.72 -6.86
CA PHE A 144 4.24 -2.55 -6.25
C PHE A 144 2.73 -2.65 -6.45
N THR A 145 2.00 -2.55 -5.34
CA THR A 145 0.55 -2.56 -5.34
C THR A 145 0.02 -1.18 -4.97
N PRO A 146 -1.18 -0.80 -5.44
CA PRO A 146 -1.88 0.39 -4.99
C PRO A 146 -2.02 0.45 -3.46
N GLN A 147 -2.08 1.67 -2.91
CA GLN A 147 -2.39 1.85 -1.50
C GLN A 147 -3.81 1.33 -1.23
N PRO A 148 -3.99 0.42 -0.25
CA PRO A 148 -5.32 -0.05 0.11
C PRO A 148 -6.21 1.11 0.54
N LEU A 149 -7.43 1.14 -0.01
CA LEU A 149 -8.45 2.16 0.27
C LEU A 149 -9.61 1.51 1.03
N LEU A 150 -9.94 2.03 2.20
CA LEU A 150 -11.15 1.67 2.93
C LEU A 150 -12.22 2.73 2.68
N VAL A 151 -13.32 2.33 2.04
CA VAL A 151 -14.52 3.15 1.90
C VAL A 151 -15.45 2.85 3.07
N ILE A 152 -15.74 3.87 3.87
CA ILE A 152 -16.63 3.77 5.02
C ILE A 152 -17.88 4.57 4.70
N ALA A 153 -19.01 3.89 4.57
CA ALA A 153 -20.27 4.53 4.25
C ALA A 153 -21.30 4.31 5.33
N GLY A 154 -21.85 5.38 5.89
CA GLY A 154 -22.81 5.26 6.98
C GLY A 154 -22.98 6.51 7.81
N GLN A 155 -23.43 6.31 9.04
CA GLN A 155 -23.73 7.40 9.94
C GLN A 155 -23.25 7.17 11.37
N GLY A 156 -23.12 8.27 12.09
CA GLY A 156 -22.89 8.30 13.53
C GLY A 156 -21.44 8.03 13.96
N PRO A 157 -21.20 7.90 15.27
CA PRO A 157 -19.85 7.86 15.85
C PRO A 157 -18.99 6.69 15.38
N ILE A 158 -19.60 5.57 15.00
CA ILE A 158 -18.87 4.38 14.53
C ILE A 158 -18.06 4.65 13.26
N VAL A 159 -18.53 5.57 12.40
CA VAL A 159 -17.81 6.00 11.19
C VAL A 159 -16.47 6.63 11.57
N ILE A 160 -16.45 7.46 12.62
CA ILE A 160 -15.26 8.19 13.09
C ILE A 160 -14.23 7.21 13.63
N GLU A 161 -14.66 6.30 14.50
CA GLU A 161 -13.74 5.36 15.15
C GLU A 161 -13.15 4.39 14.13
N LEU A 162 -13.96 3.90 13.18
CA LEU A 162 -13.44 3.05 12.11
C LEU A 162 -12.47 3.82 11.20
N ALA A 163 -12.77 5.07 10.84
CA ALA A 163 -11.88 5.89 10.01
C ALA A 163 -10.52 6.12 10.69
N ARG A 164 -10.51 6.36 12.00
CA ARG A 164 -9.27 6.47 12.79
C ARG A 164 -8.48 5.17 12.79
N CYS A 165 -9.13 4.03 13.03
CA CYS A 165 -8.47 2.72 12.96
C CYS A 165 -7.89 2.46 11.57
N SER A 166 -8.64 2.78 10.52
CA SER A 166 -8.23 2.66 9.12
C SER A 166 -6.95 3.44 8.83
N GLN A 167 -6.93 4.73 9.20
CA GLN A 167 -5.78 5.61 9.03
C GLN A 167 -4.57 5.16 9.86
N LEU A 168 -4.78 4.71 11.10
CA LEU A 168 -3.71 4.20 11.98
C LEU A 168 -3.06 2.92 11.43
N ILE A 169 -3.83 2.06 10.77
CA ILE A 169 -3.31 0.85 10.11
C ILE A 169 -2.63 1.20 8.77
N GLY A 170 -2.86 2.41 8.24
CA GLY A 170 -2.22 2.94 7.04
C GLY A 170 -3.08 2.90 5.79
N PHE A 171 -4.35 2.56 5.87
CA PHE A 171 -5.27 2.63 4.72
C PHE A 171 -5.53 4.09 4.33
N ASP A 172 -5.58 4.34 3.02
CA ASP A 172 -6.29 5.53 2.56
C ASP A 172 -7.77 5.35 2.89
N THR A 173 -8.45 6.42 3.30
CA THR A 173 -9.81 6.32 3.85
C THR A 173 -10.72 7.31 3.15
N LEU A 174 -11.81 6.81 2.57
CA LEU A 174 -12.88 7.62 1.99
C LEU A 174 -14.13 7.46 2.86
N ILE A 175 -14.65 8.57 3.38
CA ILE A 175 -15.86 8.58 4.19
C ILE A 175 -17.03 9.10 3.37
N LEU A 176 -18.06 8.26 3.24
CA LEU A 176 -19.34 8.58 2.63
C LEU A 176 -20.39 8.75 3.74
N ALA A 177 -20.58 9.99 4.17
CA ALA A 177 -21.50 10.32 5.25
C ALA A 177 -22.95 10.25 4.77
N GLN A 178 -23.80 9.48 5.46
CA GLN A 178 -25.21 9.33 5.10
C GLN A 178 -26.03 10.60 5.30
N ASN A 179 -25.62 11.46 6.24
CA ASN A 179 -26.35 12.68 6.59
C ASN A 179 -25.41 13.79 7.08
N GLU A 180 -25.93 15.01 7.10
CA GLU A 180 -25.19 16.21 7.54
C GLU A 180 -24.67 16.09 8.98
N ALA A 181 -25.42 15.45 9.88
CA ALA A 181 -24.99 15.25 11.26
C ALA A 181 -23.69 14.43 11.34
N THR A 182 -23.55 13.41 10.49
CA THR A 182 -22.33 12.61 10.40
C THR A 182 -21.19 13.40 9.77
N GLN A 183 -21.47 14.22 8.75
CA GLN A 183 -20.45 15.07 8.13
C GLN A 183 -19.91 16.12 9.12
N VAL A 184 -20.79 16.74 9.92
CA VAL A 184 -20.40 17.65 11.01
C VAL A 184 -19.50 16.93 12.02
N LEU A 185 -19.85 15.70 12.39
CA LEU A 185 -19.04 14.90 13.31
C LEU A 185 -17.65 14.58 12.71
N CYS A 186 -17.57 14.23 11.42
CA CYS A 186 -16.29 14.02 10.73
C CYS A 186 -15.42 15.28 10.82
N ASN A 187 -15.99 16.45 10.52
CA ASN A 187 -15.28 17.73 10.57
C ASN A 187 -14.77 18.05 11.99
N GLN A 188 -15.55 17.78 13.04
CA GLN A 188 -15.14 17.95 14.45
C GLN A 188 -13.93 17.09 14.82
N HIS A 189 -13.72 15.98 14.11
CA HIS A 189 -12.60 15.06 14.31
C HIS A 189 -11.51 15.21 13.24
N SER A 190 -11.55 16.28 12.44
CA SER A 190 -10.59 16.54 11.36
C SER A 190 -10.54 15.43 10.31
N LEU A 191 -11.67 14.80 10.04
CA LEU A 191 -11.85 13.79 9.00
C LEU A 191 -12.58 14.42 7.81
N GLU A 192 -12.01 14.27 6.62
CA GLU A 192 -12.67 14.62 5.37
C GLU A 192 -13.78 13.60 5.05
N SER A 193 -14.94 14.10 4.63
CA SER A 193 -16.08 13.25 4.26
C SER A 193 -16.95 13.90 3.20
N THR A 194 -17.57 13.06 2.38
CA THR A 194 -18.51 13.45 1.34
C THR A 194 -19.92 13.07 1.78
N LEU A 195 -20.86 14.01 1.72
CA LEU A 195 -22.27 13.72 1.95
C LEU A 195 -22.81 12.89 0.77
N MET A 196 -23.41 11.74 1.06
CA MET A 196 -23.89 10.82 0.02
C MET A 196 -25.08 11.37 -0.75
N SER A 197 -25.03 11.19 -2.07
CA SER A 197 -26.15 11.38 -3.00
C SER A 197 -26.68 10.06 -3.57
N GLY A 198 -25.88 8.98 -3.50
CA GLY A 198 -26.23 7.62 -3.95
C GLY A 198 -25.41 7.13 -5.15
N ASP A 199 -24.88 8.06 -5.96
CA ASP A 199 -24.12 7.75 -7.18
C ASP A 199 -22.63 7.51 -6.92
N GLU A 200 -22.10 7.90 -5.76
CA GLU A 200 -20.66 7.85 -5.45
C GLU A 200 -20.10 6.44 -5.59
N PHE A 201 -20.89 5.44 -5.22
CA PHE A 201 -20.47 4.05 -5.30
C PHE A 201 -20.40 3.53 -6.73
N LEU A 202 -21.23 4.06 -7.64
CA LEU A 202 -21.16 3.72 -9.06
C LEU A 202 -19.89 4.26 -9.72
N GLN A 203 -19.29 5.28 -9.11
CA GLN A 203 -18.06 5.94 -9.57
C GLN A 203 -16.81 5.37 -8.92
N LEU A 204 -16.95 4.50 -7.90
CA LEU A 204 -15.80 3.86 -7.27
C LEU A 204 -15.07 2.96 -8.28
N PRO A 205 -13.73 3.06 -8.37
CA PRO A 205 -12.94 2.15 -9.17
C PRO A 205 -13.23 0.70 -8.81
N GLN A 206 -13.27 -0.15 -9.84
CA GLN A 206 -13.38 -1.60 -9.65
C GLN A 206 -11.99 -2.18 -9.45
N ASP A 207 -11.48 -2.08 -8.22
CA ASP A 207 -10.12 -2.55 -7.88
C ASP A 207 -10.07 -3.42 -6.61
N GLU A 208 -9.14 -4.39 -6.63
CA GLU A 208 -8.94 -5.38 -5.56
C GLU A 208 -8.22 -4.83 -4.33
N PHE A 209 -7.85 -3.55 -4.34
CA PHE A 209 -7.23 -2.87 -3.21
C PHE A 209 -8.23 -1.95 -2.49
N ILE A 210 -9.52 -2.00 -2.86
CA ILE A 210 -10.61 -1.33 -2.16
C ILE A 210 -11.37 -2.32 -1.29
N GLY A 211 -11.62 -1.89 -0.06
CA GLY A 211 -12.53 -2.54 0.89
C GLY A 211 -13.67 -1.59 1.22
N ILE A 212 -14.88 -2.12 1.40
CA ILE A 212 -16.07 -1.31 1.66
C ILE A 212 -16.73 -1.76 2.97
N VAL A 213 -17.01 -0.81 3.86
CA VAL A 213 -17.77 -1.05 5.09
C VAL A 213 -19.02 -0.19 5.09
N SER A 214 -20.17 -0.86 5.14
CA SER A 214 -21.48 -0.23 5.27
C SER A 214 -21.91 -0.21 6.75
N LEU A 215 -22.21 1.00 7.24
CA LEU A 215 -22.58 1.34 8.60
C LEU A 215 -23.93 2.11 8.61
N PHE A 216 -24.88 1.69 7.77
CA PHE A 216 -26.21 2.27 7.74
C PHE A 216 -27.08 1.72 8.87
N HIS A 217 -27.95 2.57 9.39
CA HIS A 217 -29.05 2.13 10.27
C HIS A 217 -30.35 1.93 9.49
N GLU A 218 -30.49 2.58 8.34
CA GLU A 218 -31.66 2.51 7.45
C GLU A 218 -31.28 1.72 6.20
N HIS A 219 -32.08 0.72 5.85
CA HIS A 219 -31.72 -0.28 4.82
C HIS A 219 -32.21 0.08 3.42
N ASP A 220 -32.95 1.19 3.27
CA ASP A 220 -33.56 1.59 2.00
C ASP A 220 -32.51 1.90 0.93
N PHE A 221 -31.32 2.36 1.35
CA PHE A 221 -30.19 2.68 0.48
C PHE A 221 -29.28 1.47 0.18
N GLU A 222 -29.48 0.34 0.86
CA GLU A 222 -28.53 -0.79 0.81
C GLU A 222 -28.63 -1.61 -0.48
N VAL A 223 -29.84 -1.85 -1.00
CA VAL A 223 -30.02 -2.79 -2.10
C VAL A 223 -29.37 -2.32 -3.41
N PRO A 224 -29.60 -1.08 -3.90
CA PRO A 224 -28.95 -0.60 -5.12
C PRO A 224 -27.42 -0.58 -4.98
N LEU A 225 -26.96 -0.14 -3.81
CA LEU A 225 -25.56 -0.05 -3.46
C LEU A 225 -24.87 -1.42 -3.45
N PHE A 226 -25.42 -2.38 -2.71
CA PHE A 226 -24.78 -3.69 -2.53
C PHE A 226 -24.80 -4.50 -3.82
N ARG A 227 -25.77 -4.29 -4.72
CA ARG A 227 -25.73 -4.88 -6.06
C ARG A 227 -24.48 -4.46 -6.84
N HIS A 228 -24.15 -3.17 -6.82
CA HIS A 228 -22.93 -2.68 -7.45
C HIS A 228 -21.69 -3.25 -6.75
N THR A 229 -21.62 -3.13 -5.42
CA THR A 229 -20.48 -3.61 -4.63
C THR A 229 -20.19 -5.09 -4.83
N LEU A 230 -21.22 -5.94 -4.83
CA LEU A 230 -21.09 -7.39 -4.96
C LEU A 230 -20.72 -7.84 -6.37
N SER A 231 -21.05 -7.04 -7.39
CA SER A 231 -20.59 -7.26 -8.75
C SER A 231 -19.10 -6.94 -8.92
N GLY A 232 -18.57 -6.07 -8.05
CA GLY A 232 -17.23 -5.55 -8.14
C GLY A 232 -16.12 -6.44 -7.60
N ASN A 233 -14.88 -6.07 -7.89
CA ASN A 233 -13.68 -6.80 -7.47
C ASN A 233 -13.02 -6.19 -6.23
N TYR A 234 -13.77 -6.00 -5.14
CA TYR A 234 -13.25 -5.48 -3.88
C TYR A 234 -12.67 -6.60 -3.00
N PHE A 235 -11.57 -6.35 -2.27
CA PHE A 235 -10.97 -7.36 -1.36
C PHE A 235 -11.86 -7.66 -0.15
N TYR A 236 -12.68 -6.69 0.24
CA TYR A 236 -13.56 -6.83 1.39
C TYR A 236 -14.85 -6.06 1.19
N PHE A 237 -15.96 -6.67 1.60
CA PHE A 237 -17.21 -5.98 1.78
C PHE A 237 -17.83 -6.45 3.09
N GLY A 238 -18.20 -5.51 3.96
CA GLY A 238 -18.86 -5.81 5.22
C GLY A 238 -20.02 -4.86 5.46
N ALA A 239 -21.14 -5.39 5.95
CA ALA A 239 -22.32 -4.59 6.26
C ALA A 239 -22.79 -4.81 7.69
N LEU A 240 -22.73 -3.76 8.52
CA LEU A 240 -23.14 -3.81 9.91
C LEU A 240 -24.62 -4.17 10.04
N GLY A 241 -24.95 -5.01 11.01
CA GLY A 241 -26.33 -5.39 11.30
C GLY A 241 -26.42 -6.58 12.25
N SER A 242 -27.56 -6.68 12.95
CA SER A 242 -27.87 -7.88 13.72
C SER A 242 -28.02 -9.11 12.79
N ARG A 243 -27.99 -10.34 13.34
CA ARG A 243 -28.28 -11.55 12.55
C ARG A 243 -29.61 -11.46 11.80
N ARG A 244 -30.63 -10.88 12.44
CA ARG A 244 -31.95 -10.66 11.85
C ARG A 244 -31.88 -9.67 10.69
N THR A 245 -31.17 -8.56 10.88
CA THR A 245 -30.95 -7.53 9.85
C THR A 245 -30.20 -8.11 8.65
N HIS A 246 -29.13 -8.86 8.89
CA HIS A 246 -28.35 -9.52 7.85
C HIS A 246 -29.21 -10.52 7.06
N ALA A 247 -30.01 -11.35 7.72
CA ALA A 247 -30.92 -12.28 7.03
C ALA A 247 -31.94 -11.56 6.14
N ALA A 248 -32.53 -10.46 6.62
CA ALA A 248 -33.46 -9.64 5.84
C ALA A 248 -32.75 -9.00 4.62
N ARG A 249 -31.55 -8.47 4.81
CA ARG A 249 -30.71 -7.92 3.75
C ARG A 249 -30.40 -8.94 2.66
N LEU A 250 -30.02 -10.17 3.04
CA LEU A 250 -29.78 -11.25 2.08
C LEU A 250 -31.04 -11.57 1.27
N ALA A 251 -32.21 -11.64 1.93
CA ALA A 251 -33.49 -11.86 1.25
C ALA A 251 -33.80 -10.75 0.24
N SER A 252 -33.68 -9.48 0.63
CA SER A 252 -33.92 -8.35 -0.28
C SER A 252 -32.96 -8.33 -1.48
N LEU A 253 -31.70 -8.73 -1.28
CA LEU A 253 -30.72 -8.81 -2.37
C LEU A 253 -31.02 -9.97 -3.34
N LEU A 254 -31.47 -11.12 -2.83
CA LEU A 254 -31.94 -12.23 -3.65
C LEU A 254 -33.14 -11.82 -4.51
N GLU A 255 -34.14 -11.18 -3.89
CA GLU A 255 -35.32 -10.65 -4.58
C GLU A 255 -34.94 -9.62 -5.65
N ALA A 256 -33.90 -8.82 -5.40
CA ALA A 256 -33.35 -7.87 -6.36
C ALA A 256 -32.44 -8.50 -7.44
N GLY A 257 -32.30 -9.83 -7.46
CA GLY A 257 -31.61 -10.58 -8.51
C GLY A 257 -30.11 -10.78 -8.31
N VAL A 258 -29.58 -10.58 -7.09
CA VAL A 258 -28.18 -10.92 -6.78
C VAL A 258 -28.03 -12.44 -6.69
N ALA A 259 -27.03 -12.98 -7.39
CA ALA A 259 -26.75 -14.41 -7.37
C ALA A 259 -26.37 -14.90 -5.95
N PRO A 260 -26.89 -16.04 -5.46
CA PRO A 260 -26.64 -16.54 -4.11
C PRO A 260 -25.15 -16.67 -3.76
N GLU A 261 -24.31 -17.02 -4.73
CA GLU A 261 -22.87 -17.21 -4.54
C GLU A 261 -22.16 -15.89 -4.20
N ARG A 262 -22.69 -14.76 -4.68
CA ARG A 262 -22.15 -13.43 -4.39
C ARG A 262 -22.48 -12.96 -2.98
N LEU A 263 -23.57 -13.46 -2.39
CA LEU A 263 -24.01 -13.07 -1.04
C LEU A 263 -23.05 -13.54 0.06
N ASN A 264 -22.27 -14.58 -0.19
CA ASN A 264 -21.22 -15.06 0.73
C ASN A 264 -20.07 -14.05 0.90
N ARG A 265 -20.07 -12.93 0.16
CA ARG A 265 -19.08 -11.85 0.26
C ARG A 265 -19.47 -10.73 1.23
N ILE A 266 -20.60 -10.84 1.96
CA ILE A 266 -21.15 -9.81 2.87
C ILE A 266 -20.89 -10.18 4.33
#